data_AF-A0A3P8GJI5-F1
#
_entry.id   AF-A0A3P8GJI5-F1
#
_cell.length_a   1.000
_cell.length_b   1.000
_cell.length_c   1.000
_cell.angle_alpha   90.00
_cell.angle_beta   90.00
_cell.angle_gamma   90.00
#
_symmetry.space_group_name_H-M   'P 1'
#
loop_
_entity.id
_entity.type
_entity.pdbx_description
1 polymer ?
#
loop_
_entity_poly.entity_id
_entity_poly.type
_entity_poly.pdbx_seq_one_letter_code
_entity_poly.pdbx_strand_id
1 'polypeptide(L)'
;MRNVVCSSTFLESKFAAMALHILGEDVPCRLSAQVPLWDYGEVECWLTRRGFEDLASKFSKLRVDGDLLLRLDEFKLEKDLGLENGITRSRLLRELCSLKINADYSAVDPTGISAWLREATRTTALNNTNTPRNPTTSDYVVIKNDFQWTTASTNASEYKSKYCYTHDLSCLNQSFDLLQYAYNFISAGVHYPFLPYLSDKMLLEDCHIKNGIHRKRILEAIQSSISIHNQLRLTDNDSKLNASSHPNKYIDIFISYRRSTGSQLASLLKVHFHLRGYRVFLDIDRLTAGKFHESLLHSIRSSYNFVLVLTPRALDRCLNDIHCTDWIHKEVVCALESGCNIIPITDNFAWPPAESLPEDLRSITTYNAVK
;
A
#
# COMPACT_ATOMS: atom_id res chain seq x y z
N MET A 1 32.37 -2.16 -0.72
CA MET A 1 30.98 -2.06 -1.23
C MET A 1 30.33 -3.43 -1.07
N ARG A 2 29.47 -3.63 -0.07
CA ARG A 2 28.68 -4.86 0.10
C ARG A 2 27.19 -4.46 0.08
N ASN A 3 26.70 -4.06 -1.09
CA ASN A 3 25.26 -3.86 -1.31
C ASN A 3 24.67 -5.21 -1.70
N VAL A 4 24.22 -5.98 -0.71
CA VAL A 4 23.35 -7.13 -1.01
C VAL A 4 21.95 -6.57 -1.23
N VAL A 5 21.58 -6.48 -2.50
CA VAL A 5 20.25 -6.14 -2.97
C VAL A 5 19.38 -7.37 -2.72
N CYS A 6 18.31 -7.24 -1.91
CA CYS A 6 17.35 -8.33 -1.67
C CYS A 6 16.54 -8.72 -2.93
N SER A 7 16.74 -8.01 -4.05
CA SER A 7 16.32 -8.40 -5.39
C SER A 7 17.53 -8.68 -6.29
N SER A 8 18.18 -9.82 -6.13
CA SER A 8 19.07 -10.34 -7.18
C SER A 8 18.34 -11.43 -7.93
N THR A 9 18.38 -11.36 -9.26
CA THR A 9 17.91 -12.45 -10.13
C THR A 9 18.73 -13.71 -9.82
N PHE A 10 18.16 -14.90 -10.04
CA PHE A 10 18.86 -16.18 -9.81
C PHE A 10 20.25 -16.21 -10.45
N LEU A 11 20.38 -15.56 -11.62
CA LEU A 11 21.62 -15.49 -12.36
C LEU A 11 22.66 -14.59 -11.68
N GLU A 12 22.27 -13.42 -11.19
CA GLU A 12 23.14 -12.51 -10.44
C GLU A 12 23.61 -13.14 -9.12
N SER A 13 22.71 -13.81 -8.38
CA SER A 13 23.10 -14.51 -7.15
C SER A 13 24.11 -15.63 -7.44
N LYS A 14 23.95 -16.34 -8.57
CA LYS A 14 24.87 -17.42 -8.98
C LYS A 14 26.25 -16.88 -9.33
N PHE A 15 26.33 -15.77 -10.07
CA PHE A 15 27.61 -15.14 -10.39
C PHE A 15 28.28 -14.54 -9.15
N ALA A 16 27.52 -13.93 -8.24
CA ALA A 16 28.04 -13.41 -6.98
C ALA A 16 28.60 -14.54 -6.08
N ALA A 17 27.88 -15.66 -5.96
CA ALA A 17 28.35 -16.83 -5.21
C ALA A 17 29.64 -17.42 -5.82
N MET A 18 29.70 -17.51 -7.15
CA MET A 18 30.89 -17.99 -7.86
C MET A 18 32.09 -17.06 -7.67
N ALA A 19 31.88 -15.74 -7.70
CA ALA A 19 32.93 -14.76 -7.44
C ALA A 19 33.47 -14.86 -6.01
N LEU A 20 32.61 -15.00 -5.00
CA LEU A 20 33.02 -15.19 -3.61
C LEU A 20 33.82 -16.49 -3.41
N HIS A 21 33.38 -17.57 -4.07
CA HIS A 21 34.11 -18.84 -4.05
C HIS A 21 35.52 -18.73 -4.65
N ILE A 22 35.67 -17.99 -5.75
CA ILE A 22 36.99 -17.71 -6.37
C ILE A 22 37.87 -16.85 -5.43
N LEU A 23 37.27 -15.95 -4.65
CA LEU A 23 37.95 -15.09 -3.68
C LEU A 23 38.27 -15.80 -2.35
N GLY A 24 37.84 -17.06 -2.16
CA GLY A 24 37.99 -17.79 -0.90
C GLY A 24 37.11 -17.27 0.24
N GLU A 25 36.08 -16.49 -0.06
CA GLU A 25 35.08 -16.04 0.91
C GLU A 25 33.89 -17.01 0.94
N ASP A 26 33.33 -17.25 2.12
CA ASP A 26 32.14 -18.09 2.28
C ASP A 26 30.90 -17.47 1.63
N VAL A 27 30.11 -18.29 0.93
CA VAL A 27 28.85 -17.84 0.33
C VAL A 27 27.81 -17.63 1.45
N PRO A 28 27.26 -16.42 1.63
CA PRO A 28 26.29 -16.18 2.69
C PRO A 28 25.01 -16.99 2.50
N CYS A 29 24.44 -17.54 3.58
CA CYS A 29 23.16 -18.26 3.56
C CYS A 29 22.05 -17.39 2.92
N ARG A 30 21.12 -17.94 2.15
CA ARG A 30 20.05 -17.11 1.57
C ARG A 30 19.05 -16.72 2.66
N LEU A 31 18.89 -15.41 2.93
CA LEU A 31 17.85 -14.91 3.83
C LEU A 31 16.54 -14.75 3.04
N SER A 32 15.41 -15.05 3.68
CA SER A 32 14.09 -14.83 3.10
C SER A 32 13.85 -13.33 2.86
N ALA A 33 13.15 -12.97 1.78
CA ALA A 33 12.70 -11.59 1.60
C ALA A 33 11.58 -11.20 2.58
N GLN A 34 10.90 -12.18 3.19
CA GLN A 34 9.80 -11.98 4.14
C GLN A 34 10.33 -11.68 5.54
N VAL A 35 10.92 -10.49 5.70
CA VAL A 35 11.48 -10.01 6.97
C VAL A 35 10.50 -10.12 8.15
N PRO A 36 9.18 -9.85 8.02
CA PRO A 36 8.25 -10.00 9.14
C PRO A 36 8.19 -11.42 9.74
N LEU A 37 8.63 -12.44 9.00
CA LEU A 37 8.63 -13.84 9.43
C LEU A 37 10.00 -14.30 9.93
N TRP A 38 11.00 -13.42 9.96
CA TRP A 38 12.34 -13.81 10.37
C TRP A 38 12.40 -14.21 11.83
N ASP A 39 13.13 -15.29 12.11
CA ASP A 39 13.53 -15.61 13.48
C ASP A 39 14.74 -14.78 13.94
N TYR A 40 15.11 -14.91 15.21
CA TYR A 40 16.23 -14.19 15.79
C TYR A 40 17.59 -14.59 15.18
N GLY A 41 17.71 -15.79 14.62
CA GLY A 41 18.92 -16.27 13.95
C GLY A 41 19.09 -15.64 12.56
N GLU A 42 18.00 -15.44 11.83
CA GLU A 42 17.99 -14.69 10.56
C GLU A 42 18.35 -13.21 10.79
N VAL A 43 17.85 -12.60 11.86
CA VAL A 43 18.22 -11.25 12.28
C VAL A 43 19.70 -11.14 12.64
N GLU A 44 20.22 -12.08 13.43
CA GLU A 44 21.64 -12.17 13.78
C GLU A 44 22.51 -12.28 12.51
N CYS A 45 22.12 -13.16 11.58
CA CYS A 45 22.83 -13.34 10.33
C CYS A 45 22.82 -12.08 9.45
N TRP A 46 21.70 -11.35 9.41
CA TRP A 46 21.60 -10.08 8.71
C TRP A 46 22.53 -9.01 9.31
N LEU A 47 22.57 -8.88 10.64
CA LEU A 47 23.44 -7.92 11.34
C LEU A 47 24.92 -8.19 11.06
N THR A 48 25.35 -9.44 11.18
CA THR A 48 26.72 -9.87 10.89
C THR A 48 27.12 -9.48 9.46
N ARG A 49 26.26 -9.72 8.46
CA ARG A 49 26.54 -9.36 7.05
C ARG A 49 26.64 -7.87 6.79
N ARG A 50 25.91 -7.06 7.56
CA ARG A 50 25.96 -5.59 7.48
C ARG A 50 27.11 -5.00 8.31
N GLY A 51 27.97 -5.85 8.87
CA GLY A 51 29.13 -5.45 9.66
C GLY A 51 28.74 -4.92 11.04
N PHE A 52 27.75 -5.54 11.68
CA PHE A 52 27.33 -5.27 13.06
C PHE A 52 27.49 -6.53 13.93
N GLU A 53 28.61 -7.22 13.79
CA GLU A 53 28.92 -8.50 14.45
C GLU A 53 28.80 -8.38 15.99
N ASP A 54 29.33 -7.30 16.55
CA ASP A 54 29.26 -7.01 17.99
C ASP A 54 27.82 -6.82 18.49
N LEU A 55 26.93 -6.31 17.63
CA LEU A 55 25.51 -6.13 17.96
C LEU A 55 24.70 -7.41 17.74
N ALA A 56 25.12 -8.25 16.80
CA ALA A 56 24.42 -9.48 16.43
C ALA A 56 24.24 -10.39 17.66
N SER A 57 25.29 -10.57 18.45
CA SER A 57 25.24 -11.31 19.72
C SER A 57 24.26 -10.72 20.74
N LYS A 58 24.13 -9.38 20.79
CA LYS A 58 23.20 -8.71 21.70
C LYS A 58 21.75 -8.90 21.26
N PHE A 59 21.47 -8.76 19.98
CA PHE A 59 20.14 -8.97 19.40
C PHE A 59 19.68 -10.43 19.55
N SER A 60 20.59 -11.38 19.34
CA SER A 60 20.35 -12.82 19.52
C SER A 60 19.99 -13.15 20.99
N LYS A 61 20.74 -12.62 21.96
CA LYS A 61 20.44 -12.77 23.40
C LYS A 61 19.08 -12.21 23.81
N LEU A 62 18.69 -11.09 23.21
CA LEU A 62 17.38 -10.46 23.45
C LEU A 62 16.26 -11.08 22.60
N ARG A 63 16.58 -12.07 21.77
CA ARG A 63 15.66 -12.76 20.86
C ARG A 63 14.88 -11.79 19.96
N VAL A 64 15.57 -10.78 19.44
CA VAL A 64 14.98 -9.81 18.51
C VAL A 64 14.70 -10.53 17.19
N ASP A 65 13.42 -10.76 16.89
CA ASP A 65 12.94 -11.34 15.64
C ASP A 65 12.66 -10.26 14.58
N GLY A 66 12.22 -10.68 13.40
CA GLY A 66 11.93 -9.79 12.28
C GLY A 66 10.86 -8.73 12.56
N ASP A 67 9.82 -9.10 13.31
CA ASP A 67 8.76 -8.19 13.73
C ASP A 67 9.30 -7.09 14.66
N LEU A 68 10.07 -7.46 15.68
CA LEU A 68 10.71 -6.50 16.58
C LEU A 68 11.73 -5.63 15.84
N LEU A 69 12.53 -6.22 14.95
CA LEU A 69 13.53 -5.52 14.14
C LEU A 69 12.89 -4.40 13.30
N LEU A 70 11.77 -4.68 12.63
CA LEU A 70 11.06 -3.70 11.79
C LEU A 70 10.43 -2.57 12.63
N ARG A 71 10.18 -2.79 13.93
CA ARG A 71 9.61 -1.81 14.87
C ARG A 71 10.67 -1.04 15.67
N LEU A 72 11.96 -1.25 15.41
CA LEU A 72 13.02 -0.48 16.05
C LEU A 72 13.03 0.97 15.55
N ASP A 73 13.21 1.88 16.50
CA ASP A 73 13.45 3.30 16.29
C ASP A 73 14.69 3.73 17.08
N GLU A 74 15.13 4.97 16.89
CA GLU A 74 16.31 5.49 17.59
C GLU A 74 16.18 5.40 19.12
N PHE A 75 14.98 5.63 19.64
CA PHE A 75 14.73 5.61 21.08
C PHE A 75 14.94 4.21 21.66
N LYS A 76 14.39 3.17 21.03
CA LYS A 76 14.58 1.77 21.42
C LYS A 76 16.03 1.33 21.26
N LEU A 77 16.71 1.77 20.20
CA LEU A 77 18.14 1.51 20.01
C LEU A 77 18.97 2.08 21.17
N GLU A 78 18.66 3.31 21.61
CA GLU A 78 19.39 3.97 22.70
C GLU A 78 19.01 3.40 24.07
N LYS A 79 17.72 3.33 24.39
CA LYS A 79 17.22 3.02 25.74
C LYS A 79 17.13 1.53 26.02
N ASP A 80 16.57 0.75 25.09
CA ASP A 80 16.33 -0.68 25.31
C ASP A 80 17.57 -1.50 24.93
N LEU A 81 18.24 -1.10 23.85
CA LEU A 81 19.43 -1.78 23.34
C LEU A 81 20.74 -1.11 23.78
N GLY A 82 20.70 -0.03 24.58
CA GLY A 82 21.89 0.60 25.16
C GLY A 82 22.94 1.05 24.14
N LEU A 83 22.53 1.38 22.91
CA LEU A 83 23.45 1.83 21.87
C LEU A 83 23.68 3.33 22.00
N GLU A 84 24.56 3.75 22.92
CA GLU A 84 24.81 5.17 23.20
C GLU A 84 25.49 5.92 22.03
N ASN A 85 26.28 5.23 21.22
CA ASN A 85 26.98 5.82 20.09
C ASN A 85 26.01 6.16 18.94
N GLY A 86 25.70 7.46 18.78
CA GLY A 86 24.80 7.98 17.76
C GLY A 86 25.23 7.70 16.30
N ILE A 87 26.54 7.55 16.02
CA ILE A 87 27.03 7.17 14.69
C ILE A 87 26.68 5.71 14.38
N THR A 88 26.85 4.82 15.37
CA THR A 88 26.48 3.41 15.22
C THR A 88 24.97 3.26 15.05
N ARG A 89 24.17 3.99 15.84
CA ARG A 89 22.71 4.04 15.66
C ARG A 89 22.32 4.53 14.26
N SER A 90 22.92 5.63 13.80
CA SER A 90 22.66 6.18 12.46
C SER A 90 23.00 5.18 11.35
N ARG A 91 24.15 4.50 11.47
CA ARG A 91 24.56 3.46 10.51
C ARG A 91 23.56 2.31 10.48
N LEU A 92 23.11 1.85 11.65
CA LEU A 92 22.14 0.76 11.76
C LEU A 92 20.78 1.18 11.20
N LEU A 93 20.29 2.37 11.53
CA LEU A 93 19.03 2.90 11.01
C LEU A 93 19.05 3.04 9.49
N ARG A 94 20.19 3.39 8.89
CA ARG A 94 20.35 3.43 7.43
C ARG A 94 20.23 2.04 6.80
N GLU A 95 20.88 1.02 7.36
CA GLU A 95 20.73 -0.35 6.85
C GLU A 95 19.32 -0.89 7.10
N LEU A 96 18.70 -0.53 8.23
CA LEU A 96 17.31 -0.89 8.54
C LEU A 96 16.33 -0.24 7.56
N CYS A 97 16.54 1.03 7.19
CA CYS A 97 15.77 1.71 6.14
C CYS A 97 15.87 0.95 4.81
N SER A 98 17.08 0.57 4.41
CA SER A 98 17.30 -0.25 3.21
C SER A 98 16.59 -1.61 3.30
N LEU A 99 16.64 -2.27 4.46
CA LEU A 99 15.94 -3.54 4.67
C LEU A 99 14.41 -3.36 4.54
N LYS A 100 13.84 -2.33 5.18
CA LYS A 100 12.41 -2.02 5.14
C LYS A 100 11.89 -1.77 3.73
N ILE A 101 12.68 -1.09 2.89
CA ILE A 101 12.31 -0.82 1.49
C ILE A 101 12.35 -2.09 0.63
N ASN A 102 13.26 -3.01 0.91
CA ASN A 102 13.45 -4.21 0.08
C ASN A 102 12.73 -5.47 0.60
N ALA A 103 12.05 -5.38 1.75
CA ALA A 103 11.32 -6.50 2.33
C ALA A 103 10.03 -6.83 1.55
N ASP A 104 9.69 -8.12 1.54
CA ASP A 104 8.40 -8.63 1.08
C ASP A 104 7.40 -8.67 2.24
N TYR A 105 6.32 -7.90 2.11
CA TYR A 105 5.25 -7.80 3.12
C TYR A 105 4.01 -8.62 2.76
N SER A 106 4.01 -9.39 1.67
CA SER A 106 2.82 -10.11 1.16
C SER A 106 2.16 -11.03 2.19
N ALA A 107 2.91 -11.60 3.12
CA ALA A 107 2.39 -12.44 4.20
C ALA A 107 1.55 -11.67 5.24
N VAL A 108 1.83 -10.38 5.43
CA VAL A 108 1.22 -9.52 6.48
C VAL A 108 0.44 -8.33 5.91
N ASP A 109 0.47 -8.12 4.60
CA ASP A 109 -0.21 -7.04 3.88
C ASP A 109 -1.28 -7.58 2.91
N PRO A 110 -2.44 -8.02 3.40
CA PRO A 110 -3.51 -8.54 2.54
C PRO A 110 -4.17 -7.45 1.67
N THR A 111 -3.95 -6.17 1.98
CA THR A 111 -4.63 -5.05 1.29
C THR A 111 -3.75 -4.31 0.29
N GLY A 112 -2.46 -4.65 0.22
CA GLY A 112 -1.51 -4.04 -0.70
C GLY A 112 -1.10 -2.62 -0.32
N ILE A 113 -1.03 -2.30 0.97
CA ILE A 113 -0.56 -0.97 1.44
C ILE A 113 0.88 -0.70 1.02
N SER A 114 1.73 -1.75 1.00
CA SER A 114 3.11 -1.68 0.53
C SER A 114 3.20 -1.34 -0.95
N ALA A 115 2.35 -1.95 -1.79
CA ALA A 115 2.24 -1.62 -3.21
C ALA A 115 1.76 -0.18 -3.41
N TRP A 116 0.79 0.27 -2.62
CA TRP A 116 0.32 1.65 -2.66
C TRP A 116 1.41 2.66 -2.26
N LEU A 117 2.18 2.39 -1.19
CA LEU A 117 3.30 3.27 -0.77
C LEU A 117 4.39 3.38 -1.83
N ARG A 118 4.66 2.30 -2.57
CA ARG A 118 5.56 2.30 -3.72
C ARG A 118 5.05 3.25 -4.82
N GLU A 119 3.76 3.20 -5.12
CA GLU A 119 3.15 4.11 -6.11
C GLU A 119 3.05 5.56 -5.61
N ALA A 120 2.74 5.77 -4.32
CA ALA A 120 2.73 7.08 -3.68
C ALA A 120 4.11 7.75 -3.75
N THR A 121 5.18 6.97 -3.60
CA THR A 121 6.56 7.44 -3.78
C THR A 121 6.78 7.96 -5.19
N ARG A 122 6.32 7.21 -6.20
CA ARG A 122 6.47 7.55 -7.62
C ARG A 122 5.69 8.82 -7.99
N THR A 123 4.42 8.91 -7.56
CA THR A 123 3.55 10.04 -7.88
C THR A 123 4.02 11.35 -7.23
N THR A 124 4.43 11.30 -5.96
CA THR A 124 4.95 12.48 -5.25
C THR A 124 6.35 12.90 -5.70
N ALA A 125 7.15 11.97 -6.24
CA ALA A 125 8.44 12.31 -6.86
C ALA A 125 8.26 13.08 -8.18
N LEU A 126 7.25 12.71 -8.99
CA LEU A 126 6.94 13.36 -10.27
C LEU A 126 6.29 14.74 -10.10
N ASN A 127 5.45 14.93 -9.09
CA ASN A 127 4.83 16.23 -8.83
C ASN A 127 5.84 17.32 -8.44
N ASN A 128 7.05 16.93 -8.01
CA ASN A 128 8.13 17.84 -7.65
C ASN A 128 8.95 18.36 -8.86
N THR A 129 8.71 17.85 -10.08
CA THR A 129 9.35 18.37 -11.32
C THR A 129 8.52 19.47 -11.99
N ASN A 130 7.31 19.75 -11.50
CA ASN A 130 6.60 20.97 -11.86
C ASN A 130 7.27 22.13 -11.11
N THR A 131 8.06 22.91 -11.86
CA THR A 131 8.74 24.16 -11.48
C THR A 131 8.20 24.80 -10.20
N PRO A 132 9.06 25.18 -9.23
CA PRO A 132 8.60 26.04 -8.14
C PRO A 132 8.00 27.27 -8.78
N ARG A 133 6.71 27.56 -8.51
CA ARG A 133 6.16 28.87 -8.83
C ARG A 133 7.07 29.86 -8.13
N ASN A 134 7.74 30.72 -8.91
CA ASN A 134 8.45 31.86 -8.38
C ASN A 134 7.50 32.54 -7.37
N PRO A 135 7.93 32.77 -6.13
CA PRO A 135 7.11 33.52 -5.20
C PRO A 135 6.85 34.89 -5.85
N THR A 136 5.59 35.12 -6.21
CA THR A 136 5.15 36.45 -6.64
C THR A 136 5.43 37.42 -5.51
N THR A 137 5.99 38.58 -5.85
CA THR A 137 6.49 39.66 -4.96
C THR A 137 5.46 40.24 -3.98
N SER A 138 4.29 39.63 -3.82
CA SER A 138 3.20 40.02 -2.92
C SER A 138 3.29 39.36 -1.52
N ASP A 139 4.12 38.33 -1.31
CA ASP A 139 4.17 37.60 -0.03
C ASP A 139 5.36 37.99 0.87
N TYR A 140 6.17 38.96 0.44
CA TYR A 140 7.21 39.56 1.28
C TYR A 140 6.59 40.57 2.26
N VAL A 141 5.98 40.08 3.34
CA VAL A 141 6.02 40.83 4.60
C VAL A 141 7.38 40.57 5.22
N VAL A 142 8.36 41.38 4.82
CA VAL A 142 9.63 41.47 5.52
C VAL A 142 9.35 42.03 6.90
N ILE A 143 9.27 41.17 7.92
CA ILE A 143 9.49 41.60 9.30
C ILE A 143 10.98 41.92 9.39
N LYS A 144 11.33 43.17 9.07
CA LYS A 144 12.62 43.76 9.42
C LYS A 144 12.61 43.94 10.93
N ASN A 145 13.13 42.95 11.64
CA ASN A 145 14.00 43.12 12.81
C ASN A 145 14.47 41.72 13.24
N ASP A 146 15.74 41.65 13.62
CA ASP A 146 16.43 40.50 14.21
C ASP A 146 17.25 39.63 13.24
N PHE A 147 18.13 40.28 12.48
CA PHE A 147 19.45 39.70 12.18
C PHE A 147 20.52 40.78 12.31
N GLN A 148 21.01 40.98 13.54
CA GLN A 148 22.33 41.57 13.76
C GLN A 148 23.29 40.44 14.14
N TRP A 149 24.31 40.26 13.31
CA TRP A 149 25.46 39.43 13.63
C TRP A 149 26.32 40.20 14.64
N THR A 150 26.58 39.64 15.81
CA THR A 150 27.62 40.15 16.71
C THR A 150 28.50 39.00 17.17
N THR A 151 29.76 39.05 16.72
CA THR A 151 30.88 38.26 17.22
C THR A 151 31.46 38.97 18.45
N ALA A 152 31.35 38.38 19.65
CA ALA A 152 32.32 38.56 20.74
C ALA A 152 32.01 37.66 21.95
N SER A 153 33.08 37.07 22.48
CA SER A 153 33.18 36.29 23.71
C SER A 153 32.80 37.11 24.96
N THR A 154 32.06 36.52 25.91
CA THR A 154 32.27 36.66 27.38
C THR A 154 31.26 35.86 28.21
N ASN A 155 31.81 35.15 29.19
CA ASN A 155 31.34 34.71 30.51
C ASN A 155 29.89 34.23 30.79
N ALA A 156 29.88 33.11 31.51
CA ALA A 156 28.76 32.42 32.12
C ALA A 156 27.94 33.30 33.08
N SER A 157 26.63 33.30 32.90
CA SER A 157 25.67 32.83 33.91
C SER A 157 24.24 33.02 33.40
N GLU A 158 23.45 31.95 33.50
CA GLU A 158 22.02 32.01 33.81
C GLU A 158 21.06 32.51 32.72
N TYR A 159 20.87 31.70 31.68
CA TYR A 159 19.57 31.61 30.99
C TYR A 159 19.22 30.14 30.75
N LYS A 160 18.34 29.59 31.61
CA LYS A 160 17.67 28.30 31.40
C LYS A 160 16.72 28.44 30.20
N SER A 161 17.22 28.20 28.99
CA SER A 161 16.38 27.99 27.81
C SER A 161 15.89 26.55 27.80
N LYS A 162 14.57 26.39 27.83
CA LYS A 162 13.83 25.13 28.03
C LYS A 162 13.57 24.38 26.71
N TYR A 163 14.42 24.59 25.71
CA TYR A 163 14.35 23.89 24.42
C TYR A 163 15.63 23.08 24.24
N CYS A 164 15.64 21.87 24.82
CA CYS A 164 16.63 20.87 24.46
C CYS A 164 16.20 20.32 23.09
N TYR A 165 16.84 20.79 22.02
CA TYR A 165 16.80 20.07 20.75
C TYR A 165 17.54 18.75 20.97
N THR A 166 16.81 17.72 21.40
CA THR A 166 17.24 16.35 21.19
C THR A 166 17.35 16.19 19.68
N HIS A 167 18.56 16.07 19.15
CA HIS A 167 18.79 15.77 17.75
C HIS A 167 18.23 14.38 17.46
N ASP A 168 16.93 14.31 17.17
CA ASP A 168 16.22 13.09 16.75
C ASP A 168 16.69 12.79 15.31
N LEU A 169 17.66 11.89 15.19
CA LEU A 169 18.30 11.54 13.91
C LEU A 169 17.32 10.78 12.99
N SER A 170 16.13 10.42 13.47
CA SER A 170 15.04 9.88 12.64
C SER A 170 14.58 10.83 11.53
N CYS A 171 14.87 12.14 11.62
CA CYS A 171 14.61 13.09 10.54
C CYS A 171 15.62 13.00 9.39
N LEU A 172 16.79 12.39 9.59
CA LEU A 172 17.81 12.14 8.55
C LEU A 172 17.54 10.86 7.75
N ASN A 173 16.27 10.44 7.67
CA ASN A 173 15.90 9.28 6.88
C ASN A 173 16.20 9.55 5.40
N GLN A 174 17.39 9.14 4.95
CA GLN A 174 18.02 9.51 3.67
C GLN A 174 17.22 9.07 2.45
N SER A 175 16.28 8.13 2.61
CA SER A 175 15.44 7.67 1.52
C SER A 175 14.14 8.48 1.42
N PHE A 176 13.90 9.03 0.24
CA PHE A 176 12.63 9.61 -0.15
C PHE A 176 11.53 8.54 -0.38
N ASP A 177 11.88 7.26 -0.33
CA ASP A 177 10.99 6.13 -0.56
C ASP A 177 10.06 5.92 0.65
N LEU A 178 8.75 6.02 0.42
CA LEU A 178 7.74 5.89 1.45
C LEU A 178 7.51 4.43 1.84
N LEU A 179 8.01 3.46 1.06
CA LEU A 179 7.90 2.03 1.34
C LEU A 179 8.54 1.62 2.67
N GLN A 180 9.51 2.41 3.15
CA GLN A 180 10.10 2.22 4.48
C GLN A 180 9.10 2.29 5.64
N TYR A 181 7.90 2.84 5.40
CA TYR A 181 6.82 2.91 6.38
C TYR A 181 5.77 1.80 6.22
N ALA A 182 5.94 0.85 5.29
CA ALA A 182 4.95 -0.20 5.05
C ALA A 182 4.62 -0.97 6.33
N TYR A 183 5.64 -1.44 7.06
CA TYR A 183 5.41 -2.16 8.31
C TYR A 183 4.78 -1.29 9.39
N ASN A 184 5.12 0.00 9.44
CA ASN A 184 4.50 0.94 10.37
C ASN A 184 2.99 1.03 10.15
N PHE A 185 2.54 1.18 8.89
CA PHE A 185 1.13 1.18 8.53
C PHE A 185 0.44 -0.15 8.92
N ILE A 186 1.05 -1.27 8.53
CA ILE A 186 0.50 -2.61 8.80
C ILE A 186 0.35 -2.84 10.31
N SER A 187 1.39 -2.51 11.09
CA SER A 187 1.39 -2.67 12.55
C SER A 187 0.39 -1.77 13.27
N ALA A 188 0.07 -0.61 12.68
CA ALA A 188 -0.97 0.29 13.17
C ALA A 188 -2.39 -0.14 12.73
N GLY A 189 -2.53 -1.25 11.99
CA GLY A 189 -3.82 -1.73 11.48
C GLY A 189 -4.35 -0.93 10.28
N VAL A 190 -3.51 -0.07 9.69
CA VAL A 190 -3.88 0.73 8.53
C VAL A 190 -3.88 -0.14 7.29
N HIS A 191 -5.08 -0.36 6.76
CA HIS A 191 -5.33 -1.07 5.52
C HIS A 191 -5.72 -0.10 4.42
N TYR A 192 -5.61 -0.52 3.16
CA TYR A 192 -5.84 0.35 2.00
C TYR A 192 -7.19 1.13 2.05
N PRO A 193 -8.35 0.51 2.35
CA PRO A 193 -9.63 1.23 2.51
C PRO A 193 -9.63 2.35 3.56
N PHE A 194 -8.72 2.29 4.54
CA PHE A 194 -8.63 3.25 5.62
C PHE A 194 -7.85 4.52 5.24
N LEU A 195 -7.07 4.47 4.14
CA LEU A 195 -6.25 5.59 3.67
C LEU A 195 -6.97 6.95 3.62
N PRO A 196 -8.22 7.07 3.12
CA PRO A 196 -8.91 8.35 3.06
C PRO A 196 -9.22 8.99 4.42
N TYR A 197 -9.17 8.22 5.50
CA TYR A 197 -9.48 8.66 6.86
C TYR A 197 -8.23 9.02 7.67
N LEU A 198 -7.04 8.80 7.11
CA LEU A 198 -5.80 9.12 7.80
C LEU A 198 -5.60 10.63 7.96
N SER A 199 -5.24 11.04 9.16
CA SER A 199 -4.84 12.40 9.49
C SER A 199 -3.33 12.49 9.75
N ASP A 200 -2.76 13.70 9.67
CA ASP A 200 -1.34 13.91 10.02
C ASP A 200 -1.02 13.45 11.45
N LYS A 201 -1.98 13.64 12.37
CA LYS A 201 -1.87 13.20 13.76
C LYS A 201 -1.72 11.68 13.86
N MET A 202 -2.57 10.92 13.16
CA MET A 202 -2.49 9.45 13.15
C MET A 202 -1.20 8.94 12.51
N LEU A 203 -0.73 9.62 11.46
CA LEU A 203 0.55 9.30 10.83
C LEU A 203 1.73 9.55 11.78
N LEU A 204 1.66 10.58 12.63
CA LEU A 204 2.70 10.91 13.61
C LEU A 204 2.64 9.98 14.83
N GLU A 205 1.47 9.83 15.44
CA GLU A 205 1.29 9.18 16.74
C GLU A 205 1.16 7.65 16.61
N ASP A 206 0.33 7.17 15.68
CA ASP A 206 0.03 5.73 15.54
C ASP A 206 1.00 5.04 14.58
N CYS A 207 1.28 5.68 13.43
CA CYS A 207 2.22 5.13 12.45
C CYS A 207 3.69 5.50 12.74
N HIS A 208 3.94 6.35 13.76
CA HIS A 208 5.28 6.78 14.17
C HIS A 208 6.13 7.41 13.04
N ILE A 209 5.50 8.13 12.11
CA ILE A 209 6.19 8.79 10.99
C ILE A 209 6.58 10.20 11.40
N LYS A 210 7.73 10.34 12.05
CA LYS A 210 8.21 11.64 12.56
C LYS A 210 8.51 12.68 11.47
N ASN A 211 8.94 12.24 10.29
CA ASN A 211 9.26 13.13 9.18
C ASN A 211 7.98 13.77 8.59
N GLY A 212 7.78 15.05 8.87
CA GLY A 212 6.60 15.81 8.43
C GLY A 212 6.50 15.98 6.90
N ILE A 213 7.63 15.99 6.18
CA ILE A 213 7.62 16.04 4.71
C ILE A 213 7.07 14.73 4.15
N HIS A 214 7.47 13.59 4.72
CA HIS A 214 6.97 12.29 4.30
C HIS A 214 5.48 12.14 4.62
N ARG A 215 5.04 12.57 5.81
CA ARG A 215 3.60 12.59 6.13
C ARG A 215 2.81 13.45 5.16
N LYS A 216 3.29 14.65 4.84
CA LYS A 216 2.65 15.52 3.85
C LYS A 216 2.56 14.86 2.47
N ARG A 217 3.65 14.24 1.99
CA ARG A 217 3.67 13.49 0.71
C ARG A 217 2.67 12.33 0.71
N ILE A 218 2.59 11.59 1.80
CA ILE A 218 1.60 10.50 1.97
C ILE A 218 0.18 11.07 1.85
N LEU A 219 -0.14 12.15 2.57
CA LEU A 219 -1.45 12.79 2.52
C LEU A 219 -1.78 13.35 1.12
N GLU A 220 -0.81 13.97 0.45
CA GLU A 220 -0.95 14.43 -0.94
C GLU A 220 -1.16 13.27 -1.92
N ALA A 221 -0.49 12.13 -1.72
CA ALA A 221 -0.71 10.93 -2.53
C ALA A 221 -2.11 10.34 -2.30
N ILE A 222 -2.61 10.33 -1.06
CA ILE A 222 -3.98 9.93 -0.73
C ILE A 222 -4.96 10.85 -1.46
N GLN A 223 -4.80 12.17 -1.34
CA GLN A 223 -5.65 13.15 -2.02
C GLN A 223 -5.58 13.03 -3.54
N SER A 224 -4.39 12.82 -4.10
CA SER A 224 -4.19 12.63 -5.55
C SER A 224 -4.85 11.35 -6.05
N SER A 225 -4.77 10.26 -5.27
CA SER A 225 -5.47 9.02 -5.62
C SER A 225 -6.99 9.20 -5.64
N ILE A 226 -7.53 10.04 -4.76
CA ILE A 226 -8.95 10.41 -4.75
C ILE A 226 -9.29 11.36 -5.90
N SER A 227 -8.41 12.33 -6.21
CA SER A 227 -8.65 13.37 -7.21
C SER A 227 -8.52 12.86 -8.65
N ILE A 228 -7.52 12.02 -8.95
CA ILE A 228 -7.39 11.29 -10.23
C ILE A 228 -8.61 10.40 -10.42
N HIS A 229 -9.00 9.71 -9.35
CA HIS A 229 -10.19 8.90 -9.36
C HIS A 229 -11.43 9.76 -9.72
N ASN A 230 -11.54 10.99 -9.19
CA ASN A 230 -12.61 11.92 -9.54
C ASN A 230 -12.47 12.55 -10.94
N GLN A 231 -11.26 12.77 -11.47
CA GLN A 231 -11.03 13.37 -12.80
C GLN A 231 -11.31 12.40 -13.94
N LEU A 232 -11.02 11.10 -13.77
CA LEU A 232 -11.45 10.05 -14.71
C LEU A 232 -12.98 9.93 -14.83
N ARG A 233 -13.75 10.55 -13.91
CA ARG A 233 -15.22 10.64 -13.97
C ARG A 233 -15.73 11.78 -14.87
N LEU A 234 -14.88 12.77 -15.21
CA LEU A 234 -15.29 13.98 -15.95
C LEU A 234 -15.05 13.91 -17.46
N THR A 235 -14.36 12.88 -17.96
CA THR A 235 -14.12 12.71 -19.40
C THR A 235 -15.24 11.96 -20.14
N ASP A 236 -16.20 11.39 -19.41
CA ASP A 236 -17.47 10.97 -19.98
C ASP A 236 -18.49 12.08 -19.78
N ASN A 237 -19.02 12.58 -20.90
CA ASN A 237 -19.96 13.68 -21.00
C ASN A 237 -21.10 13.55 -19.97
N ASP A 238 -21.15 14.44 -18.99
CA ASP A 238 -22.32 15.28 -18.76
C ASP A 238 -22.05 16.32 -17.68
N SER A 239 -21.91 17.56 -18.13
CA SER A 239 -21.99 18.73 -17.27
C SER A 239 -23.45 18.99 -16.92
N LYS A 240 -23.95 18.37 -15.83
CA LYS A 240 -25.02 18.95 -15.00
C LYS A 240 -25.32 18.13 -13.74
N LEU A 241 -25.22 18.85 -12.63
CA LEU A 241 -25.98 18.71 -11.39
C LEU A 241 -25.57 17.60 -10.40
N ASN A 242 -25.27 18.11 -9.20
CA ASN A 242 -25.39 17.49 -7.89
C ASN A 242 -24.15 16.78 -7.32
N ALA A 243 -23.36 17.60 -6.64
CA ALA A 243 -22.67 17.21 -5.41
C ALA A 243 -23.70 16.73 -4.37
N SER A 244 -24.05 15.44 -4.41
CA SER A 244 -24.75 14.77 -3.31
C SER A 244 -24.49 13.26 -3.34
N SER A 245 -23.87 12.76 -2.27
CA SER A 245 -24.03 11.39 -1.76
C SER A 245 -23.80 10.23 -2.74
N HIS A 246 -22.64 10.16 -3.39
CA HIS A 246 -22.18 8.87 -3.92
C HIS A 246 -21.33 8.14 -2.86
N PRO A 247 -21.58 6.86 -2.58
CA PRO A 247 -20.73 6.08 -1.68
C PRO A 247 -19.30 6.14 -2.21
N ASN A 248 -18.33 6.26 -1.31
CA ASN A 248 -16.92 6.38 -1.63
C ASN A 248 -16.46 5.08 -2.30
N LYS A 249 -16.65 4.95 -3.62
CA LYS A 249 -16.27 3.78 -4.40
C LYS A 249 -14.73 3.66 -4.36
N TYR A 250 -14.18 2.48 -4.19
CA TYR A 250 -12.72 2.27 -4.07
C TYR A 250 -12.24 0.97 -4.73
N ILE A 251 -13.15 0.21 -5.34
CA ILE A 251 -12.83 -0.99 -6.10
C ILE A 251 -12.98 -0.64 -7.59
N ASP A 252 -11.94 -0.87 -8.39
CA ASP A 252 -12.00 -0.51 -9.81
C ASP A 252 -12.91 -1.47 -10.57
N ILE A 253 -12.80 -2.77 -10.27
CA ILE A 253 -13.55 -3.82 -10.95
C ILE A 253 -14.01 -4.86 -9.93
N PHE A 254 -15.31 -5.12 -9.88
CA PHE A 254 -15.88 -6.30 -9.23
C PHE A 254 -16.18 -7.36 -10.31
N ILE A 255 -15.73 -8.60 -10.11
CA ILE A 255 -16.00 -9.71 -11.04
C ILE A 255 -17.06 -10.64 -10.43
N SER A 256 -18.24 -10.67 -11.05
CA SER A 256 -19.29 -11.65 -10.77
C SER A 256 -19.21 -12.79 -11.79
N TYR A 257 -19.33 -14.04 -11.31
CA TYR A 257 -19.23 -15.22 -12.18
C TYR A 257 -19.92 -16.44 -11.56
N ARG A 258 -20.35 -17.37 -12.43
CA ARG A 258 -20.89 -18.67 -11.98
C ARG A 258 -19.76 -19.59 -11.52
N ARG A 259 -19.71 -19.96 -10.24
CA ARG A 259 -18.66 -20.84 -9.68
C ARG A 259 -18.47 -22.17 -10.42
N SER A 260 -19.56 -22.77 -10.88
CA SER A 260 -19.54 -24.08 -11.56
C SER A 260 -18.92 -24.05 -12.96
N THR A 261 -18.90 -22.89 -13.63
CA THR A 261 -18.57 -22.82 -15.07
C THR A 261 -17.59 -21.69 -15.41
N GLY A 262 -17.59 -20.58 -14.68
CA GLY A 262 -16.82 -19.37 -14.98
C GLY A 262 -15.58 -19.13 -14.13
N SER A 263 -15.21 -20.06 -13.24
CA SER A 263 -14.09 -19.86 -12.29
C SER A 263 -12.74 -19.62 -12.97
N GLN A 264 -12.46 -20.35 -14.05
CA GLN A 264 -11.22 -20.21 -14.82
C GLN A 264 -11.12 -18.85 -15.50
N LEU A 265 -12.17 -18.45 -16.24
CA LEU A 265 -12.21 -17.17 -16.94
C LEU A 265 -12.17 -15.97 -15.97
N ALA A 266 -12.90 -16.04 -14.86
CA ALA A 266 -12.89 -14.99 -13.85
C ALA A 266 -11.50 -14.82 -13.20
N SER A 267 -10.80 -15.92 -12.93
CA SER A 267 -9.42 -15.89 -12.41
C SER A 267 -8.44 -15.30 -13.42
N LEU A 268 -8.58 -15.67 -14.70
CA LEU A 268 -7.76 -15.13 -15.78
C LEU A 268 -7.95 -13.62 -15.95
N LEU A 269 -9.21 -13.17 -15.95
CA LEU A 269 -9.56 -11.74 -16.00
C LEU A 269 -8.97 -10.99 -14.82
N LYS A 270 -9.11 -11.53 -13.59
CA LYS A 270 -8.50 -10.94 -12.39
C LYS A 270 -7.01 -10.72 -12.58
N VAL A 271 -6.26 -11.74 -13.02
CA VAL A 271 -4.81 -11.62 -13.25
C VAL A 271 -4.51 -10.55 -14.31
N HIS A 272 -5.21 -10.55 -15.44
CA HIS A 272 -4.97 -9.59 -16.51
C HIS A 272 -5.29 -8.14 -16.14
N PHE A 273 -6.31 -7.92 -15.32
CA PHE A 273 -6.63 -6.59 -14.81
C PHE A 273 -5.61 -6.14 -13.76
N HIS A 274 -5.16 -7.04 -12.87
CA HIS A 274 -4.09 -6.73 -11.92
C HIS A 274 -2.78 -6.37 -12.62
N LEU A 275 -2.40 -7.09 -13.68
CA LEU A 275 -1.21 -6.76 -14.49
C LEU A 275 -1.30 -5.37 -15.14
N ARG A 276 -2.51 -4.84 -15.33
CA ARG A 276 -2.77 -3.48 -15.84
C ARG A 276 -2.93 -2.45 -14.72
N GLY A 277 -2.79 -2.85 -13.46
CA GLY A 277 -2.86 -1.96 -12.30
C GLY A 277 -4.26 -1.71 -11.75
N TYR A 278 -5.29 -2.44 -12.20
CA TYR A 278 -6.64 -2.31 -11.65
C TYR A 278 -6.79 -3.08 -10.34
N ARG A 279 -7.48 -2.47 -9.36
CA ARG A 279 -7.89 -3.13 -8.11
C ARG A 279 -9.12 -3.97 -8.38
N VAL A 280 -8.93 -5.29 -8.45
CA VAL A 280 -10.01 -6.21 -8.83
C VAL A 280 -10.41 -7.10 -7.66
N PHE A 281 -11.70 -7.06 -7.34
CA PHE A 281 -12.30 -7.93 -6.35
C PHE A 281 -12.94 -9.15 -7.03
N LEU A 282 -12.64 -10.35 -6.53
CA LEU A 282 -13.18 -11.63 -7.01
C LEU A 282 -13.64 -12.45 -5.79
N ASP A 283 -14.87 -12.95 -5.86
CA ASP A 283 -15.58 -13.68 -4.79
C ASP A 283 -15.02 -15.12 -4.54
N ILE A 284 -13.70 -15.24 -4.33
CA ILE A 284 -13.00 -16.51 -4.02
C ILE A 284 -12.04 -16.38 -2.84
N ASP A 285 -11.52 -15.19 -2.54
CA ASP A 285 -10.47 -15.08 -1.52
C ASP A 285 -11.08 -15.04 -0.11
N ARG A 286 -11.28 -16.25 0.42
CA ARG A 286 -11.71 -16.61 1.78
C ARG A 286 -13.21 -16.34 1.98
N LEU A 287 -13.94 -17.27 2.62
CA LEU A 287 -14.77 -17.00 3.81
C LEU A 287 -15.71 -18.16 4.17
N THR A 288 -15.64 -18.50 5.46
CA THR A 288 -16.44 -19.46 6.23
C THR A 288 -17.86 -18.93 6.48
N ALA A 289 -18.85 -19.83 6.48
CA ALA A 289 -20.28 -19.53 6.56
C ALA A 289 -20.69 -18.70 7.80
N GLY A 290 -21.53 -17.67 7.61
CA GLY A 290 -22.33 -17.09 8.71
C GLY A 290 -22.79 -15.64 8.59
N LYS A 291 -21.96 -14.71 8.09
CA LYS A 291 -22.27 -13.25 8.09
C LYS A 291 -21.72 -12.48 6.85
N PHE A 292 -21.78 -13.07 5.66
CA PHE A 292 -21.06 -12.56 4.47
C PHE A 292 -21.86 -11.66 3.51
N HIS A 293 -23.20 -11.74 3.55
CA HIS A 293 -24.05 -11.11 2.54
C HIS A 293 -23.87 -9.59 2.45
N GLU A 294 -23.65 -8.92 3.58
CA GLU A 294 -23.48 -7.46 3.59
C GLU A 294 -22.12 -7.00 3.07
N SER A 295 -21.03 -7.74 3.34
CA SER A 295 -19.70 -7.36 2.87
C SER A 295 -19.58 -7.49 1.35
N LEU A 296 -20.18 -8.52 0.76
CA LEU A 296 -20.17 -8.71 -0.70
C LEU A 296 -20.93 -7.61 -1.43
N LEU A 297 -22.16 -7.32 -0.97
CA LEU A 297 -22.97 -6.24 -1.53
C LEU A 297 -22.32 -4.87 -1.29
N HIS A 298 -21.63 -4.69 -0.17
CA HIS A 298 -20.82 -3.49 0.07
C HIS A 298 -19.67 -3.36 -0.93
N SER A 299 -18.96 -4.45 -1.25
CA SER A 299 -17.91 -4.44 -2.28
C SER A 299 -18.45 -4.06 -3.66
N ILE A 300 -19.66 -4.51 -4.01
CA ILE A 300 -20.32 -4.12 -5.27
C ILE A 300 -20.67 -2.63 -5.26
N ARG A 301 -21.31 -2.15 -4.18
CA ARG A 301 -21.63 -0.71 -4.01
C ARG A 301 -20.40 0.18 -4.08
N SER A 302 -19.27 -0.32 -3.61
CA SER A 302 -17.98 0.34 -3.64
C SER A 302 -17.21 0.16 -4.95
N SER A 303 -17.78 -0.52 -5.96
CA SER A 303 -17.13 -0.78 -7.25
C SER A 303 -17.53 0.22 -8.35
N TYR A 304 -16.56 0.59 -9.18
CA TYR A 304 -16.79 1.41 -10.37
C TYR A 304 -17.38 0.59 -11.51
N ASN A 305 -16.68 -0.49 -11.86
CA ASN A 305 -17.08 -1.39 -12.93
C ASN A 305 -17.50 -2.73 -12.33
N PHE A 306 -18.57 -3.29 -12.90
CA PHE A 306 -19.07 -4.61 -12.55
C PHE A 306 -18.94 -5.50 -13.78
N VAL A 307 -17.97 -6.40 -13.76
CA VAL A 307 -17.73 -7.36 -14.85
C VAL A 307 -18.54 -8.62 -14.57
N LEU A 308 -19.48 -8.93 -15.46
CA LEU A 308 -20.34 -10.09 -15.36
C LEU A 308 -19.87 -11.18 -16.33
N VAL A 309 -19.34 -12.28 -15.79
CA VAL A 309 -18.81 -13.39 -16.60
C VAL A 309 -19.92 -14.39 -16.93
N LEU A 310 -20.30 -14.42 -18.21
CA LEU A 310 -21.35 -15.24 -18.77
C LEU A 310 -20.72 -16.43 -19.53
N THR A 311 -20.62 -17.56 -18.84
CA THR A 311 -20.22 -18.87 -19.40
C THR A 311 -21.46 -19.73 -19.67
N PRO A 312 -21.39 -20.87 -20.37
CA PRO A 312 -22.56 -21.70 -20.62
C PRO A 312 -23.27 -22.04 -19.31
N ARG A 313 -24.58 -21.82 -19.25
CA ARG A 313 -25.44 -22.02 -18.07
C ARG A 313 -25.19 -21.06 -16.89
N ALA A 314 -24.58 -19.91 -17.13
CA ALA A 314 -24.32 -18.93 -16.06
C ALA A 314 -25.60 -18.40 -15.41
N LEU A 315 -26.67 -18.17 -16.19
CA LEU A 315 -27.94 -17.60 -15.72
C LEU A 315 -29.03 -18.65 -15.44
N ASP A 316 -28.77 -19.95 -15.61
CA ASP A 316 -29.80 -21.00 -15.49
C ASP A 316 -30.53 -20.98 -14.14
N ARG A 317 -29.83 -20.64 -13.06
CA ARG A 317 -30.43 -20.54 -11.72
C ARG A 317 -31.13 -19.21 -11.45
N CYS A 318 -30.93 -18.22 -12.31
CA CYS A 318 -31.63 -16.94 -12.25
C CYS A 318 -32.96 -16.99 -13.04
N LEU A 319 -33.16 -18.01 -13.88
CA LEU A 319 -34.41 -18.21 -14.62
C LEU A 319 -35.56 -18.41 -13.62
N ASN A 320 -36.60 -17.58 -13.73
CA ASN A 320 -37.75 -17.56 -12.82
C ASN A 320 -37.40 -17.38 -11.32
N ASP A 321 -36.26 -16.78 -10.98
CA ASP A 321 -35.87 -16.51 -9.58
C ASP A 321 -36.57 -15.25 -9.03
N ILE A 322 -37.90 -15.32 -8.86
CA ILE A 322 -38.75 -14.19 -8.45
C ILE A 322 -38.38 -13.65 -7.06
N HIS A 323 -37.79 -14.48 -6.20
CA HIS A 323 -37.43 -14.12 -4.82
C HIS A 323 -35.98 -13.68 -4.65
N CYS A 324 -35.23 -13.49 -5.74
CA CYS A 324 -33.83 -13.08 -5.72
C CYS A 324 -32.99 -13.95 -4.77
N THR A 325 -33.06 -15.26 -4.94
CA THR A 325 -32.38 -16.24 -4.09
C THR A 325 -30.97 -16.55 -4.59
N ASP A 326 -30.74 -16.52 -5.90
CA ASP A 326 -29.42 -16.78 -6.48
C ASP A 326 -28.48 -15.59 -6.25
N TRP A 327 -27.20 -15.90 -6.04
CA TRP A 327 -26.19 -14.89 -5.77
C TRP A 327 -25.92 -14.00 -6.97
N ILE A 328 -25.85 -14.55 -8.19
CA ILE A 328 -25.63 -13.73 -9.38
C ILE A 328 -26.80 -12.76 -9.54
N HIS A 329 -28.02 -13.22 -9.26
CA HIS A 329 -29.19 -12.36 -9.28
C HIS A 329 -29.04 -11.19 -8.29
N LYS A 330 -28.73 -11.47 -7.02
CA LYS A 330 -28.50 -10.44 -5.99
C LYS A 330 -27.39 -9.46 -6.36
N GLU A 331 -26.27 -9.96 -6.89
CA GLU A 331 -25.12 -9.14 -7.25
C GLU A 331 -25.44 -8.19 -8.40
N VAL A 332 -26.12 -8.68 -9.43
CA VAL A 332 -26.49 -7.87 -10.59
C VAL A 332 -27.52 -6.81 -10.21
N VAL A 333 -28.55 -7.17 -9.44
CA VAL A 333 -29.54 -6.19 -8.93
C VAL A 333 -28.83 -5.12 -8.09
N CYS A 334 -27.91 -5.53 -7.22
CA CYS A 334 -27.13 -4.57 -6.43
C CYS A 334 -26.25 -3.67 -7.31
N ALA A 335 -25.64 -4.20 -8.38
CA ALA A 335 -24.84 -3.42 -9.30
C ALA A 335 -25.68 -2.39 -10.08
N LEU A 336 -26.90 -2.76 -10.48
CA LEU A 336 -27.88 -1.88 -11.13
C LEU A 336 -28.30 -0.75 -10.18
N GLU A 337 -28.71 -1.09 -8.96
CA GLU A 337 -29.09 -0.11 -7.92
C GLU A 337 -27.94 0.84 -7.55
N SER A 338 -26.70 0.35 -7.59
CA SER A 338 -25.50 1.11 -7.23
C SER A 338 -24.94 1.98 -8.37
N GLY A 339 -25.57 1.94 -9.55
CA GLY A 339 -25.09 2.62 -10.75
C GLY A 339 -23.66 2.21 -11.12
N CYS A 340 -23.34 0.92 -11.03
CA CYS A 340 -22.07 0.39 -11.51
C CYS A 340 -22.08 0.34 -13.05
N ASN A 341 -20.91 0.52 -13.67
CA ASN A 341 -20.75 0.27 -15.10
C ASN A 341 -20.69 -1.24 -15.35
N ILE A 342 -21.81 -1.82 -15.80
CA ILE A 342 -21.93 -3.27 -16.02
C ILE A 342 -21.34 -3.64 -17.38
N ILE A 343 -20.38 -4.56 -17.37
CA ILE A 343 -19.67 -5.05 -18.57
C ILE A 343 -19.86 -6.57 -18.64
N PRO A 344 -20.81 -7.06 -19.45
CA PRO A 344 -20.97 -8.49 -19.69
C PRO A 344 -19.81 -9.03 -20.53
N ILE A 345 -19.19 -10.12 -20.09
CA ILE A 345 -18.18 -10.88 -20.83
C ILE A 345 -18.74 -12.25 -21.14
N THR A 346 -18.92 -12.56 -22.41
CA THR A 346 -19.55 -13.81 -22.87
C THR A 346 -18.53 -14.79 -23.41
N ASP A 347 -18.49 -16.00 -22.86
CA ASP A 347 -17.73 -17.13 -23.39
C ASP A 347 -18.70 -18.28 -23.69
N ASN A 348 -18.89 -18.58 -24.98
CA ASN A 348 -19.80 -19.63 -25.47
C ASN A 348 -21.22 -19.58 -24.85
N PHE A 349 -21.67 -18.39 -24.47
CA PHE A 349 -22.95 -18.16 -23.80
C PHE A 349 -24.01 -17.69 -24.80
N ALA A 350 -25.22 -18.22 -24.63
CA ALA A 350 -26.40 -17.78 -25.37
C ALA A 350 -27.37 -17.10 -24.39
N TRP A 351 -27.84 -15.91 -24.76
CA TRP A 351 -28.83 -15.19 -23.95
C TRP A 351 -30.15 -15.98 -23.91
N PRO A 352 -30.72 -16.20 -22.71
CA PRO A 352 -32.06 -16.76 -22.59
C PRO A 352 -33.12 -15.75 -23.06
N PRO A 353 -34.35 -16.19 -23.37
CA PRO A 353 -35.46 -15.29 -23.68
C PRO A 353 -35.68 -14.28 -22.55
N ALA A 354 -35.85 -13.01 -22.88
CA ALA A 354 -35.98 -11.94 -21.89
C ALA A 354 -37.15 -12.19 -20.93
N GLU A 355 -38.23 -12.82 -21.41
CA GLU A 355 -39.43 -13.19 -20.65
C GLU A 355 -39.15 -14.20 -19.53
N SER A 356 -38.10 -15.02 -19.69
CA SER A 356 -37.71 -16.04 -18.71
C SER A 356 -36.86 -15.51 -17.56
N LEU A 357 -36.34 -14.28 -17.71
CA LEU A 357 -35.60 -13.58 -16.67
C LEU A 357 -36.54 -12.72 -15.82
N PRO A 358 -36.29 -12.61 -14.50
CA PRO A 358 -36.93 -11.65 -13.62
C PRO A 358 -36.86 -10.21 -14.15
N GLU A 359 -37.86 -9.40 -13.82
CA GLU A 359 -38.03 -8.04 -14.37
C GLU A 359 -36.89 -7.09 -14.02
N ASP A 360 -36.38 -7.19 -12.79
CA ASP A 360 -35.23 -6.47 -12.26
C ASP A 360 -33.91 -6.88 -12.93
N LEU A 361 -33.79 -8.14 -13.33
CA LEU A 361 -32.61 -8.67 -14.02
C LEU A 361 -32.62 -8.43 -15.54
N ARG A 362 -33.79 -8.28 -16.16
CA ARG A 362 -33.96 -8.19 -17.62
C ARG A 362 -33.15 -7.05 -18.26
N SER A 363 -32.91 -5.98 -17.52
CA SER A 363 -32.13 -4.83 -17.97
C SER A 363 -30.72 -5.22 -18.47
N ILE A 364 -30.12 -6.31 -17.99
CA ILE A 364 -28.77 -6.71 -18.42
C ILE A 364 -28.69 -7.14 -19.88
N THR A 365 -29.80 -7.57 -20.50
CA THR A 365 -29.78 -8.04 -21.89
C THR A 365 -29.58 -6.92 -22.90
N THR A 366 -29.72 -5.66 -22.47
CA THR A 366 -29.52 -4.47 -23.32
C THR A 366 -28.08 -3.96 -23.29
N TYR A 367 -27.23 -4.47 -22.40
CA TYR A 367 -25.84 -4.05 -22.28
C TYR A 367 -24.97 -4.67 -23.38
N ASN A 368 -23.98 -3.90 -23.83
CA ASN A 368 -23.02 -4.36 -24.84
C ASN A 368 -22.10 -5.43 -24.25
N ALA A 369 -22.23 -6.66 -24.74
CA ALA A 369 -21.38 -7.77 -24.32
C ALA A 369 -20.06 -7.81 -25.10
N VAL A 370 -18.97 -8.07 -24.38
CA VAL A 370 -17.64 -8.34 -24.95
C VAL A 370 -17.46 -9.84 -25.08
N LYS A 371 -16.97 -10.29 -26.24
CA LYS A 371 -16.76 -11.71 -26.55
C LYS A 371 -15.30 -12.12 -26.47
#